data_AF-A0A8D8N214-F1
#
_entry.id   AF-A0A8D8N214-F1
#
_cell.length_a   1.000
_cell.length_b   1.000
_cell.length_c   1.000
_cell.angle_alpha   90.00
_cell.angle_beta   90.00
_cell.angle_gamma   90.00
#
_symmetry.space_group_name_H-M   'P 1'
#
loop_
_entity.id
_entity.type
_entity.pdbx_description
1 polymer ?
#
loop_
_entity_poly.entity_id
_entity_poly.type
_entity_poly.pdbx_seq_one_letter_code
_entity_poly.pdbx_strand_id
1 'polypeptide(L)'
;AVELTAKALGLHLDLRVINLMAGDHLKSDYLKMNPRHTIPLLDDNGTIIPESHAIMIYLASKYGKDDSLYPKDLAKQSKVNSALFFELGVLFARMRSITVRV
;
A
#
# COMPACT_ATOMS: atom_id res chain seq x y z
N ALA A 1 0.98 6.90 -2.33
CA ALA A 1 1.22 6.60 -0.88
C ALA A 1 2.49 5.77 -0.71
N VAL A 2 2.53 4.51 -1.17
CA VAL A 2 3.70 3.61 -1.04
C VAL A 2 5.01 4.22 -1.57
N GLU A 3 5.00 4.82 -2.77
CA GLU A 3 6.20 5.46 -3.34
C GLU A 3 6.76 6.59 -2.47
N LEU A 4 5.88 7.37 -1.81
CA LEU A 4 6.31 8.43 -0.89
C LEU A 4 6.97 7.82 0.35
N THR A 5 6.41 6.74 0.88
CA THR A 5 6.99 6.02 2.01
C THR A 5 8.36 5.43 1.66
N ALA A 6 8.48 4.79 0.50
CA ALA A 6 9.76 4.26 0.04
C ALA A 6 10.81 5.37 -0.11
N LYS A 7 10.43 6.51 -0.71
CA LYS A 7 11.31 7.68 -0.84
C LYS A 7 11.73 8.24 0.52
N ALA A 8 10.80 8.33 1.49
CA ALA A 8 11.11 8.78 2.84
C ALA A 8 12.08 7.85 3.58
N LEU A 9 12.03 6.55 3.26
CA LEU A 9 12.94 5.52 3.79
C LEU A 9 14.26 5.41 3.00
N GLY A 10 14.41 6.15 1.90
CA GLY A 10 15.58 6.05 1.01
C GLY A 10 15.65 4.73 0.24
N LEU A 11 14.51 4.07 0.01
CA LEU A 11 14.42 2.82 -0.73
C LEU A 11 14.24 3.06 -2.23
N HIS A 12 14.92 2.27 -3.04
CA HIS A 12 14.69 2.20 -4.48
C HIS A 12 13.66 1.10 -4.78
N LEU A 13 12.59 1.44 -5.49
CA LEU A 13 11.57 0.50 -5.92
C LEU A 13 11.79 0.12 -7.39
N ASP A 14 11.75 -1.18 -7.70
CA ASP A 14 11.59 -1.64 -9.08
C ASP A 14 10.10 -1.56 -9.45
N LEU A 15 9.72 -0.48 -10.14
CA LEU A 15 8.31 -0.21 -10.47
C LEU A 15 7.88 -1.02 -11.70
N ARG A 16 6.91 -1.91 -11.49
CA ARG A 16 6.22 -2.62 -12.58
C ARG A 16 4.86 -2.00 -12.83
N VAL A 17 4.66 -1.47 -14.03
CA VAL A 17 3.41 -0.82 -14.43
C VAL A 17 2.34 -1.88 -14.66
N ILE A 18 1.19 -1.72 -13.99
CA ILE A 18 -0.02 -2.50 -14.23
C ILE A 18 -1.07 -1.55 -14.80
N ASN A 19 -1.39 -1.68 -16.09
CA ASN A 19 -2.37 -0.82 -16.71
C ASN A 19 -3.79 -1.31 -16.37
N LEU A 20 -4.48 -0.55 -15.50
CA LEU A 20 -5.84 -0.87 -15.07
C LEU A 20 -6.84 -0.81 -16.23
N MET A 21 -6.69 0.15 -17.14
CA MET A 21 -7.59 0.32 -18.30
C MET A 21 -7.42 -0.81 -19.32
N ALA A 22 -6.21 -1.36 -19.44
CA ALA A 22 -5.95 -2.54 -20.27
C ALA A 22 -6.30 -3.87 -19.57
N GLY A 23 -6.78 -3.84 -18.32
CA GLY A 23 -7.15 -5.04 -17.57
C GLY A 23 -5.98 -5.89 -17.09
N ASP A 24 -4.75 -5.35 -17.01
CA ASP A 24 -3.56 -6.13 -16.62
C ASP A 24 -3.71 -6.79 -15.24
N HIS A 25 -4.37 -6.11 -14.30
CA HIS A 25 -4.69 -6.61 -12.95
C HIS A 25 -5.65 -7.81 -12.92
N LEU A 26 -6.33 -8.10 -14.03
CA LEU A 26 -7.26 -9.22 -14.18
C LEU A 26 -6.60 -10.44 -14.84
N LYS A 27 -5.35 -10.31 -15.32
CA LYS A 27 -4.61 -11.42 -15.94
C LYS A 27 -4.30 -12.49 -14.88
N SER A 28 -4.31 -13.75 -15.30
CA SER A 28 -4.11 -14.90 -14.42
C SER A 28 -2.83 -14.81 -13.58
N ASP A 29 -1.75 -14.30 -14.15
CA ASP A 29 -0.47 -14.21 -13.44
C ASP A 29 -0.47 -13.14 -12.34
N TYR A 30 -1.21 -12.04 -12.53
CA TYR A 30 -1.42 -11.06 -11.48
C TYR A 30 -2.36 -11.60 -10.40
N LEU A 31 -3.45 -12.26 -10.80
CA LEU A 31 -4.43 -12.86 -9.87
C LEU A 31 -3.83 -13.93 -8.96
N LYS A 32 -2.84 -14.69 -9.44
CA LYS A 32 -2.08 -15.64 -8.60
C LYS A 32 -1.38 -14.94 -7.43
N MET A 33 -0.90 -13.71 -7.64
CA MET A 33 -0.21 -12.92 -6.61
C MET A 33 -1.20 -12.12 -5.73
N ASN A 34 -2.24 -11.53 -6.34
CA ASN A 34 -3.29 -10.81 -5.64
C ASN A 34 -4.68 -11.20 -6.15
N PRO A 35 -5.36 -12.13 -5.48
CA PRO A 35 -6.72 -12.52 -5.85
C PRO A 35 -7.74 -11.37 -5.79
N ARG A 36 -7.44 -10.30 -5.04
CA ARG A 36 -8.27 -9.08 -4.98
C ARG A 36 -8.07 -8.15 -6.18
N HIS A 37 -7.15 -8.47 -7.10
CA HIS A 37 -6.92 -7.73 -8.35
C HIS A 37 -6.80 -6.20 -8.16
N THR A 38 -6.13 -5.77 -7.10
CA THR A 38 -5.88 -4.35 -6.82
C THR A 38 -4.40 -4.03 -6.89
N ILE A 39 -4.09 -2.76 -7.13
CA ILE A 39 -2.77 -2.17 -6.92
C ILE A 39 -2.83 -1.24 -5.70
N PRO A 40 -1.71 -0.99 -5.00
CA PRO A 40 -0.39 -1.59 -5.21
C PRO A 40 -0.23 -3.00 -4.63
N LEU A 41 0.81 -3.70 -5.09
CA LEU A 41 1.33 -4.96 -4.56
C LEU A 41 2.85 -4.83 -4.44
N LEU A 42 3.40 -5.22 -3.30
CA LEU A 42 4.84 -5.35 -3.07
C LEU A 42 5.25 -6.82 -3.22
N ASP A 43 6.35 -7.05 -3.93
CA ASP A 43 7.14 -8.27 -3.84
C ASP A 43 8.48 -7.90 -3.22
N ASP A 44 8.69 -8.33 -1.98
CA ASP A 44 9.98 -8.20 -1.29
C ASP A 44 10.64 -9.58 -1.20
N ASN A 45 11.43 -9.89 -2.24
CA ASN A 45 12.21 -11.13 -2.36
C ASN A 45 11.37 -12.40 -2.16
N GLY A 46 10.19 -12.45 -2.79
CA GLY A 46 9.23 -13.56 -2.69
C GLY A 46 8.18 -13.35 -1.59
N THR A 47 8.31 -12.33 -0.74
CA THR A 47 7.26 -11.94 0.22
C THR A 47 6.25 -11.04 -0.48
N ILE A 48 5.09 -11.61 -0.82
CA ILE A 48 4.02 -10.90 -1.52
C ILE A 48 3.09 -10.20 -0.54
N ILE A 49 3.01 -8.87 -0.61
CA ILE A 49 2.18 -8.03 0.26
C ILE A 49 1.28 -7.13 -0.59
N PRO A 50 -0.01 -7.47 -0.75
CA PRO A 50 -1.01 -6.55 -1.29
C PRO A 50 -1.49 -5.54 -0.24
N GLU A 51 -2.10 -4.44 -0.68
CA GLU A 51 -2.69 -3.34 0.12
C GLU A 51 -1.69 -2.27 0.56
N SER A 52 -1.99 -1.00 0.25
CA SER A 52 -1.05 0.11 0.40
C SER A 52 -0.68 0.41 1.84
N HIS A 53 -1.61 0.37 2.80
CA HIS A 53 -1.31 0.67 4.19
C HIS A 53 -0.46 -0.44 4.82
N ALA A 54 -0.77 -1.70 4.54
CA ALA A 54 0.03 -2.85 4.95
C ALA A 54 1.46 -2.77 4.40
N ILE A 55 1.62 -2.44 3.12
CA ILE A 55 2.95 -2.22 2.50
C ILE A 55 3.70 -1.09 3.22
N MET A 56 3.06 0.06 3.46
CA MET A 56 3.70 1.19 4.12
C MET A 56 4.17 0.84 5.54
N ILE A 57 3.32 0.16 6.32
CA ILE A 57 3.66 -0.31 7.68
C ILE A 57 4.83 -1.31 7.61
N TYR A 58 4.79 -2.25 6.68
CA TYR A 58 5.84 -3.25 6.49
C TYR A 58 7.18 -2.61 6.16
N LEU A 59 7.22 -1.71 5.17
CA LEU A 59 8.44 -1.02 4.77
C LEU A 59 9.01 -0.17 5.92
N ALA A 60 8.17 0.59 6.62
CA ALA A 60 8.60 1.39 7.77
C ALA A 60 9.13 0.51 8.91
N SER A 61 8.47 -0.62 9.18
CA SER A 61 8.86 -1.54 10.27
C SER A 61 10.13 -2.32 9.97
N LYS A 62 10.35 -2.71 8.70
CA LYS A 62 11.48 -3.55 8.28
C LYS A 62 12.72 -2.73 7.92
N TYR A 63 12.54 -1.60 7.24
CA TYR A 63 13.64 -0.81 6.68
C TYR A 63 13.81 0.58 7.32
N GLY A 64 12.90 0.97 8.23
CA GLY A 64 13.04 2.21 9.00
C GLY A 64 14.31 2.23 9.85
N LYS A 65 15.07 3.32 9.78
CA LYS A 65 16.21 3.58 10.67
C LYS A 65 15.75 3.91 12.09
N ASP A 66 14.56 4.46 12.21
CA ASP A 66 13.85 4.78 13.43
C ASP A 66 12.36 4.52 13.24
N ASP A 67 11.55 4.78 14.28
CA ASP A 67 10.11 4.57 14.27
C ASP A 67 9.31 5.86 13.98
N SER A 68 9.94 6.90 13.43
CA SER A 68 9.29 8.20 13.19
C SER A 68 8.09 8.12 12.23
N LEU A 69 8.17 7.26 11.20
CA LEU A 69 7.10 7.04 10.23
C LEU A 69 6.00 6.10 10.75
N TYR A 70 6.35 5.14 11.60
CA TYR A 70 5.42 4.21 12.21
C TYR A 70 5.85 3.89 13.65
N PRO A 71 5.39 4.69 14.64
CA PRO A 71 5.85 4.57 16.02
C PRO A 71 5.57 3.20 16.63
N LYS A 72 6.47 2.75 17.52
CA LYS A 72 6.28 1.52 18.31
C LYS A 72 5.52 1.76 19.62
N ASP A 73 5.52 3.00 20.10
CA ASP A 73 4.67 3.40 21.23
C ASP A 73 3.19 3.18 20.88
N LEU A 74 2.49 2.43 21.74
CA LEU A 74 1.13 1.97 21.44
C LEU A 74 0.14 3.12 21.25
N ALA A 75 0.25 4.19 22.05
CA ALA A 75 -0.64 5.33 21.96
C ALA A 75 -0.42 6.13 20.65
N LYS A 76 0.83 6.38 20.27
CA LYS A 76 1.17 7.04 19.01
C LYS A 76 0.80 6.18 17.81
N GLN A 77 1.12 4.89 17.84
CA GLN A 77 0.76 3.93 16.80
C GLN A 77 -0.75 3.87 16.58
N SER A 78 -1.54 3.87 17.66
CA SER A 78 -3.00 3.86 17.58
C SER A 78 -3.55 5.11 16.88
N LYS A 79 -2.92 6.27 17.08
CA LYS A 79 -3.28 7.50 16.35
C LYS A 79 -2.96 7.39 14.86
N VAL A 80 -1.82 6.81 14.50
CA VAL A 80 -1.45 6.55 13.10
C VAL A 80 -2.44 5.57 12.48
N ASN A 81 -2.71 4.43 13.12
CA ASN A 81 -3.65 3.43 12.64
C ASN A 81 -5.06 4.01 12.44
N SER A 82 -5.53 4.85 13.38
CA SER A 82 -6.80 5.56 13.25
C SER A 82 -6.83 6.43 11.97
N ALA A 83 -5.77 7.16 11.68
CA ALA A 83 -5.66 7.96 10.46
C ALA A 83 -5.61 7.10 9.19
N LEU A 84 -4.86 5.98 9.19
CA LEU A 84 -4.81 5.05 8.05
C LEU A 84 -6.18 4.41 7.79
N PHE A 85 -6.91 4.00 8.82
CA PHE A 85 -8.25 3.44 8.65
C PHE A 85 -9.30 4.49 8.27
N PHE A 86 -9.14 5.73 8.71
CA PHE A 86 -9.96 6.84 8.23
C PHE A 86 -9.72 7.09 6.73
N GLU A 87 -8.46 7.08 6.28
CA GLU A 87 -8.14 7.17 4.85
C GLU A 87 -8.83 6.05 4.07
N LEU A 88 -8.62 4.80 4.49
CA LEU A 88 -9.15 3.62 3.81
C LEU A 88 -10.69 3.61 3.76
N GLY A 89 -11.34 3.82 4.90
CA GLY A 89 -12.79 3.66 5.07
C GLY A 89 -13.61 4.89 4.68
N VAL A 90 -12.99 6.07 4.65
CA VAL A 90 -13.69 7.33 4.38
C VAL A 90 -13.13 8.00 3.14
N LEU A 91 -11.84 8.36 3.10
CA LEU A 91 -11.29 9.16 2.01
C LEU A 91 -11.22 8.36 0.70
N PHE A 92 -10.48 7.26 0.67
CA PHE A 92 -10.33 6.44 -0.54
C PHE A 92 -11.66 5.81 -0.95
N ALA A 93 -12.43 5.29 0.01
CA ALA A 93 -13.74 4.70 -0.29
C ALA A 93 -14.70 5.69 -0.96
N ARG A 94 -14.79 6.93 -0.46
CA ARG A 94 -15.63 7.98 -1.06
C ARG A 94 -15.06 8.49 -2.38
N MET A 95 -13.74 8.64 -2.47
CA MET A 95 -13.09 9.02 -3.72
C MET A 95 -13.41 7.99 -4.82
N ARG A 96 -13.19 6.70 -4.54
CA ARG A 96 -13.47 5.62 -5.47
C ARG A 96 -14.94 5.56 -5.88
N SER A 97 -15.87 5.77 -4.94
CA SER A 97 -17.30 5.74 -5.26
C SER A 97 -17.71 6.88 -6.21
N ILE A 98 -17.02 8.01 -6.19
CA ILE A 98 -17.22 9.11 -7.14
C ILE A 98 -16.55 8.78 -8.48
N THR A 99 -15.31 8.29 -8.48
CA THR A 99 -14.53 8.09 -9.72
C THR A 99 -14.98 6.89 -10.55
N VAL A 100 -15.54 5.84 -9.93
CA VAL A 100 -15.92 4.58 -10.62
C VAL A 100 -17.43 4.51 -10.89
N ARG A 101 -18.23 5.47 -10.42
CA ARG A 101 -19.64 5.61 -10.84
C ARG A 101 -19.71 6.42 -12.14
N VAL A 102 -19.56 5.70 -13.26
CA VAL A 102 -20.10 6.09 -14.58
C VAL A 102 -21.02 4.96 -15.02
#